data_AF-A0A428GK21-F1
#
_entry.id   AF-A0A428GK21-F1
#
_cell.length_a   1.000
_cell.length_b   1.000
_cell.length_c   1.000
_cell.angle_alpha   90.00
_cell.angle_beta   90.00
_cell.angle_gamma   90.00
#
_symmetry.space_group_name_H-M   'P 1'
#
loop_
_entity.id
_entity.type
_entity.pdbx_description
1 polymer ?
#
loop_
_entity_poly.entity_id
_entity_poly.type
_entity_poly.pdbx_seq_one_letter_code
_entity_poly.pdbx_strand_id
1 'polypeptide(L)' 'MDKKQTYFSIDLTLIGFLLVESSIYIIPYIEGLKELEIAVFVIGILTLLGVLILLAKD' A
#
# COMPACT_ATOMS: atom_id res chain seq x y z
N MET A 1 -9.17 13.44 -13.52
CA MET A 1 -7.73 13.13 -13.37
C MET A 1 -6.92 13.49 -14.61
N ASP A 2 -5.83 14.22 -14.43
CA ASP A 2 -4.83 14.42 -15.49
C ASP A 2 -3.84 13.24 -15.55
N LYS A 3 -3.06 13.15 -16.64
CA LYS A 3 -2.11 12.04 -16.86
C LYS A 3 -1.11 11.85 -15.71
N LYS A 4 -0.61 12.93 -15.09
CA LYS A 4 0.33 12.85 -13.97
C LYS A 4 -0.35 12.25 -12.75
N GLN A 5 -1.58 12.68 -12.46
CA GLN A 5 -2.37 12.14 -11.35
C GLN A 5 -2.68 10.64 -11.57
N THR A 6 -2.99 10.23 -12.79
CA THR A 6 -3.20 8.81 -13.12
C THR A 6 -1.95 7.97 -12.87
N TYR A 7 -0.78 8.40 -13.36
CA TYR A 7 0.47 7.67 -13.11
C TYR A 7 0.82 7.62 -11.62
N PHE A 8 0.62 8.74 -10.91
CA PHE A 8 0.84 8.79 -9.47
C PHE A 8 -0.09 7.83 -8.70
N SER A 9 -1.36 7.73 -9.07
CA SER A 9 -2.30 6.76 -8.47
C SER A 9 -1.89 5.32 -8.75
N ILE A 10 -1.41 5.02 -9.96
CA ILE A 10 -0.90 3.67 -10.31
C ILE A 10 0.30 3.31 -9.44
N ASP A 11 1.28 4.21 -9.29
CA ASP A 11 2.47 3.98 -8.47
C ASP A 11 2.09 3.74 -7.00
N LEU A 12 1.19 4.55 -6.45
CA LEU A 12 0.67 4.36 -5.09
C LEU A 12 -0.09 3.04 -4.92
N THR A 13 -0.88 2.61 -5.92
CA THR A 13 -1.56 1.31 -5.88
C THR A 13 -0.53 0.18 -5.84
N LEU A 14 0.51 0.24 -6.65
CA LEU A 14 1.58 -0.77 -6.66
C LEU A 14 2.32 -0.82 -5.32
N ILE A 15 2.66 0.34 -4.75
CA ILE A 15 3.32 0.43 -3.44
C ILE A 15 2.40 -0.13 -2.35
N GLY A 16 1.14 0.30 -2.29
CA GLY A 16 0.17 -0.18 -1.30
C GLY A 16 -0.05 -1.68 -1.39
N PHE A 17 -0.16 -2.22 -2.61
CA PHE A 17 -0.28 -3.65 -2.86
C PHE A 17 0.95 -4.42 -2.35
N LEU A 18 2.16 -3.99 -2.71
CA LEU A 18 3.40 -4.63 -2.26
C LEU A 18 3.56 -4.58 -0.73
N LEU A 19 3.15 -3.48 -0.08
CA LEU A 19 3.16 -3.39 1.39
C LEU A 19 2.22 -4.42 2.01
N VAL A 20 0.98 -4.53 1.53
CA VAL A 20 0.02 -5.53 2.03
C VAL A 20 0.54 -6.95 1.81
N GLU A 21 0.96 -7.29 0.59
CA GLU A 21 1.48 -8.63 0.26
C GLU A 21 2.72 -8.97 1.10
N SER A 22 3.67 -8.04 1.22
CA SER A 22 4.87 -8.26 2.02
C SER A 22 4.54 -8.45 3.51
N SER A 23 3.54 -7.74 4.03
CA SER A 23 3.12 -7.89 5.44
C SER A 23 2.55 -9.26 5.74
N ILE A 24 1.97 -9.97 4.76
CA ILE A 24 1.37 -11.29 4.96
C ILE A 24 2.35 -12.41 4.60
N TYR A 25 3.10 -12.26 3.51
CA TYR A 25 3.86 -13.35 2.90
C TYR A 25 5.38 -13.28 3.10
N ILE A 26 5.90 -12.14 3.57
CA ILE A 26 7.36 -11.93 3.68
C ILE A 26 7.74 -11.59 5.13
N ILE A 27 7.22 -10.48 5.65
CA ILE A 27 7.59 -9.91 6.95
C ILE A 27 7.41 -10.89 8.13
N PRO A 28 6.31 -11.67 8.23
CA PRO A 28 6.12 -12.58 9.37
C PRO A 28 7.16 -13.69 9.44
N TYR A 29 7.83 -13.97 8.31
CA TYR A 29 8.84 -15.02 8.16
C TYR A 29 10.27 -14.49 8.38
N ILE A 30 10.44 -13.19 8.65
CA ILE A 30 11.72 -12.57 8.98
C ILE A 30 11.71 -12.21 10.46
N GLU A 31 12.50 -12.92 11.27
CA GLU A 31 12.46 -12.86 12.73
C GLU A 31 12.69 -11.44 13.29
N GLY A 32 13.56 -10.65 12.66
CA GLY A 32 13.83 -9.26 13.03
C GLY A 32 12.80 -8.23 12.54
N LEU A 33 11.81 -8.63 11.73
CA LEU A 33 10.79 -7.74 11.17
C LEU A 33 9.37 -8.10 11.59
N LYS A 34 9.16 -9.24 12.25
CA LYS A 34 7.83 -9.76 12.61
C LYS A 34 6.96 -8.75 13.35
N GLU A 35 7.54 -7.94 14.24
CA GLU A 35 6.82 -6.89 14.99
C GLU A 35 6.27 -5.77 14.09
N LEU A 36 6.81 -5.61 12.87
CA LEU A 36 6.38 -4.62 11.90
C LEU A 36 5.21 -5.07 11.02
N GLU A 37 4.81 -6.35 11.08
CA GLU A 37 3.73 -6.92 10.26
C GLU A 37 2.49 -6.02 10.25
N ILE A 38 1.95 -5.74 11.43
CA ILE A 38 0.73 -4.94 11.57
C ILE A 38 0.94 -3.51 11.09
N ALA A 39 2.10 -2.91 11.39
CA ALA A 39 2.40 -1.55 10.95
C ALA A 39 2.46 -1.46 9.42
N VAL A 40 3.16 -2.39 8.76
CA VAL A 40 3.28 -2.43 7.31
C VAL A 40 1.93 -2.74 6.65
N PHE A 41 1.15 -3.67 7.21
CA PHE A 41 -0.20 -3.96 6.75
C PHE A 41 -1.10 -2.71 6.81
N VAL A 42 -1.14 -2.03 7.96
CA VAL A 42 -1.95 -0.82 8.14
C VAL A 42 -1.53 0.29 7.18
N ILE A 43 -0.23 0.52 6.99
CA ILE A 43 0.27 1.52 6.03
C ILE A 43 -0.13 1.14 4.60
N GLY A 44 -0.02 -0.13 4.22
CA GLY A 44 -0.45 -0.63 2.91
C GLY A 44 -1.93 -0.39 2.67
N ILE A 45 -2.79 -0.76 3.62
CA ILE A 45 -4.24 -0.55 3.53
C ILE A 45 -4.61 0.93 3.48
N LEU A 46 -4.01 1.78 4.33
CA LEU A 46 -4.26 3.22 4.31
C LEU A 46 -3.81 3.87 2.99
N THR A 47 -2.71 3.37 2.39
CA THR A 47 -2.24 3.82 1.08
C THR A 47 -3.28 3.49 0.00
N LEU A 48 -3.78 2.25 -0.03
CA LEU A 48 -4.80 1.83 -0.99
C LEU A 48 -6.14 2.58 -0.80
N LEU A 49 -6.57 2.75 0.45
CA LEU A 49 -7.76 3.55 0.76
C LEU A 49 -7.59 5.00 0.33
N GLY A 50 -6.41 5.59 0.55
CA GLY A 50 -6.08 6.92 0.08
C GLY A 50 -6.20 7.06 -1.43
N VAL A 51 -5.71 6.07 -2.19
CA VAL A 51 -5.88 6.03 -3.65
C VAL A 51 -7.33 5.91 -4.06
N LEU A 52 -8.11 5.03 -3.42
CA LEU A 52 -9.54 4.87 -3.72
C LEU A 52 -10.32 6.17 -3.52
N ILE A 53 -10.05 6.90 -2.43
CA ILE A 53 -10.68 8.20 -2.17
C ILE A 53 -10.26 9.22 -3.23
N LEU A 54 -8.98 9.23 -3.62
CA LEU A 54 -8.45 10.09 -4.69
C LEU A 54 -9.15 9.83 -6.02
N LEU A 55 -9.34 8.56 -6.38
CA LEU A 55 -10.02 8.14 -7.60
C LEU A 55 -11.53 8.44 -7.58
N ALA A 56 -12.16 8.38 -6.41
CA ALA A 56 -13.60 8.64 -6.24
C ALA A 56 -13.97 10.13 -6.20
N LYS A 57 -12.98 11.02 -6.06
CA LYS A 57 -13.16 12.48 -5.97
C LYS A 57 -13.09 13.17 -7.35
N ASP A 58 -12.62 12.46 -8.36
CA ASP A 58 -12.67 12.84 -9.77
C ASP A 58 -13.90 12.22 -10.46
#